data_AF-A0A834LQR8-F1
#
_entry.id   AF-A0A834LQR8-F1
#
_cell.length_a   1.000
_cell.length_b   1.000
_cell.length_c   1.000
_cell.angle_alpha   90.00
_cell.angle_beta   90.00
_cell.angle_gamma   90.00
#
_symmetry.space_group_name_H-M   'P 1'
#
loop_
_entity.id
_entity.type
_entity.pdbx_description
1 polymer ?
#
loop_
_entity_poly.entity_id
_entity_poly.type
_entity_poly.pdbx_seq_one_letter_code
_entity_poly.pdbx_strand_id
1 'polypeptide(L)'
;MLECAIIHRLAYYRLQLVDTNFRTCPSEEEWERVERITRFLKPFFEITTLFSGSRYPTANLYFHGVWRIQLLIKEEMENLDDVISSMARRIKGKFDKYWECYSMVLSLAIILDPRYKLQFVEFCLKKLDLVNFSDRVKSIREKLYLLFEDYVSRSPASTFNPSSSAHTTSGGNQNDVLDVLDEFDVFESQECGLSRVKSELDLYLEEPRLDRKKNVDLDILCYWKANTSRYPNLSFMARDILSIPITTVASESAFSIGGRIIDKYRSSLVPKNVEALLCTRDWQYNANSHKSHLISNGPVGVICGSPYQIFLTKIDLRFLSIPFVGTRPPSACSCCNKAAHEVPRTDQ
;
A
#
# COMPACT_ATOMS: atom_id res chain seq x y z
N MET A 1 -17.95 -12.81 12.94
CA MET A 1 -19.40 -12.95 13.26
C MET A 1 -19.96 -14.26 12.76
N LEU A 2 -20.02 -14.51 11.43
CA LEU A 2 -20.60 -15.74 10.89
C LEU A 2 -19.89 -17.02 11.37
N GLU A 3 -18.54 -17.03 11.33
CA GLU A 3 -17.74 -18.13 11.87
C GLU A 3 -18.03 -18.39 13.36
N CYS A 4 -18.17 -17.32 14.16
CA CYS A 4 -18.56 -17.44 15.57
C CYS A 4 -19.98 -18.02 15.73
N ALA A 5 -20.92 -17.60 14.89
CA ALA A 5 -22.30 -18.11 14.92
C ALA A 5 -22.36 -19.60 14.60
N ILE A 6 -21.59 -20.07 13.62
CA ILE A 6 -21.47 -21.50 13.26
C ILE A 6 -20.95 -22.32 14.43
N ILE A 7 -19.89 -21.86 15.12
CA ILE A 7 -19.34 -22.54 16.31
C ILE A 7 -20.41 -22.71 17.41
N HIS A 8 -21.31 -21.73 17.55
CA HIS A 8 -22.35 -21.73 18.57
C HIS A 8 -23.69 -22.30 18.08
N ARG A 9 -23.74 -22.98 16.93
CA ARG A 9 -24.97 -23.54 16.35
C ARG A 9 -25.83 -24.33 17.35
N LEU A 10 -25.20 -25.19 18.17
CA LEU A 10 -25.91 -25.94 19.22
C LEU A 10 -26.52 -25.04 20.31
N ALA A 11 -25.90 -23.90 20.61
CA ALA A 11 -26.44 -22.94 21.55
C ALA A 11 -27.73 -22.29 21.01
N TYR A 12 -27.81 -22.03 19.70
CA TYR A 12 -29.05 -21.53 19.07
C TYR A 12 -30.20 -22.53 19.20
N TYR A 13 -29.95 -23.82 18.96
CA TYR A 13 -30.97 -24.86 19.16
C TYR A 13 -31.41 -24.98 20.62
N ARG A 14 -30.48 -24.92 21.57
CA ARG A 14 -30.82 -24.93 23.00
C ARG A 14 -31.63 -23.70 23.38
N LEU A 15 -31.28 -22.53 22.85
CA LEU A 15 -31.99 -21.29 23.16
C LEU A 15 -33.45 -21.34 22.69
N GLN A 16 -33.73 -21.96 21.54
CA GLN A 16 -35.08 -22.19 21.03
C GLN A 16 -35.93 -23.07 21.95
N LEU A 17 -35.31 -24.01 22.67
CA LEU A 17 -36.01 -24.88 23.62
C LEU A 17 -36.25 -24.22 24.99
N VAL A 18 -35.35 -23.33 25.42
CA VAL A 18 -35.35 -22.76 26.77
C VAL A 18 -36.05 -21.41 26.84
N ASP A 19 -35.88 -20.55 25.83
CA ASP A 19 -36.45 -19.21 25.79
C ASP A 19 -37.65 -19.17 24.84
N THR A 20 -38.86 -19.09 25.40
CA THR A 20 -40.11 -18.99 24.65
C THR A 20 -40.23 -17.72 23.81
N ASN A 21 -39.39 -16.70 24.07
CA ASN A 21 -39.32 -15.49 23.26
C ASN A 21 -38.34 -15.63 22.07
N PHE A 22 -37.52 -16.68 22.03
CA PHE A 22 -36.57 -16.91 20.94
C PHE A 22 -37.25 -17.56 19.72
N ARG A 23 -37.75 -16.73 18.81
CA ARG A 23 -38.59 -17.17 17.67
C ARG A 23 -37.86 -17.48 16.38
N THR A 24 -36.60 -17.07 16.23
CA THR A 24 -35.86 -17.16 14.96
C THR A 24 -34.57 -17.95 15.15
N CYS A 25 -34.69 -19.28 15.18
CA CYS A 25 -33.56 -20.18 15.05
C CYS A 25 -33.36 -20.51 13.57
N PRO A 26 -32.14 -20.41 13.02
CA PRO A 26 -31.90 -20.81 11.63
C PRO A 26 -32.17 -22.30 11.42
N SER A 27 -32.75 -22.65 10.27
CA SER A 27 -32.95 -24.03 9.84
C SER A 27 -31.62 -24.69 9.45
N GLU A 28 -31.61 -26.01 9.30
CA GLU A 28 -30.44 -26.76 8.79
C GLU A 28 -29.96 -26.21 7.44
N GLU A 29 -30.88 -25.94 6.51
CA GLU A 29 -30.56 -25.36 5.19
C GLU A 29 -29.98 -23.94 5.30
N GLU A 30 -30.46 -23.15 6.25
CA GLU A 30 -29.93 -21.80 6.51
C GLU A 30 -28.52 -21.86 7.10
N TRP A 31 -28.24 -22.80 8.01
CA TRP A 31 -26.90 -23.02 8.54
C TRP A 31 -25.91 -23.44 7.45
N GLU A 32 -26.30 -24.38 6.58
CA GLU A 32 -25.48 -24.75 5.42
C GLU A 32 -25.20 -23.54 4.52
N ARG A 33 -26.20 -22.68 4.29
CA ARG A 33 -26.03 -21.45 3.52
C ARG A 33 -25.08 -20.48 4.22
N VAL A 34 -25.16 -20.32 5.54
CA VAL A 34 -24.22 -19.51 6.33
C VAL A 34 -22.80 -20.05 6.21
N GLU A 35 -22.59 -21.36 6.21
CA GLU A 35 -21.28 -21.97 6.01
C GLU A 35 -20.73 -21.71 4.59
N ARG A 36 -21.56 -21.80 3.56
CA ARG A 36 -21.18 -21.45 2.17
C ARG A 36 -20.78 -19.98 2.06
N ILE A 37 -21.58 -19.06 2.60
CA ILE A 37 -21.27 -17.63 2.62
C ILE A 37 -19.98 -17.36 3.41
N THR A 38 -19.78 -18.00 4.55
CA THR A 38 -18.58 -17.82 5.37
C THR A 38 -17.33 -18.24 4.61
N ARG A 39 -17.37 -19.36 3.89
CA ARG A 39 -16.28 -19.81 3.02
C ARG A 39 -15.96 -18.81 1.91
N PHE A 40 -16.98 -18.31 1.24
CA PHE A 40 -16.82 -17.31 0.18
C PHE A 40 -16.21 -16.00 0.70
N LEU A 41 -16.60 -15.54 1.90
CA LEU A 41 -16.11 -14.29 2.48
C LEU A 41 -14.75 -14.42 3.18
N LYS A 42 -14.31 -15.64 3.51
CA LYS A 42 -13.06 -15.86 4.25
C LYS A 42 -11.83 -15.23 3.57
N PRO A 43 -11.60 -15.38 2.25
CA PRO A 43 -10.46 -14.75 1.59
C PRO A 43 -10.51 -13.21 1.65
N PHE A 44 -11.70 -12.61 1.65
CA PHE A 44 -11.85 -11.16 1.82
C PHE A 44 -11.37 -10.73 3.19
N PHE A 45 -11.79 -11.45 4.23
CA PHE A 45 -11.37 -11.18 5.60
C PHE A 45 -9.86 -11.34 5.81
N GLU A 46 -9.27 -12.40 5.28
CA GLU A 46 -7.82 -12.63 5.39
C GLU A 46 -7.03 -11.50 4.72
N ILE A 47 -7.45 -11.08 3.53
CA ILE A 47 -6.76 -10.05 2.75
C ILE A 47 -6.98 -8.64 3.34
N THR A 48 -8.18 -8.32 3.82
CA THR A 48 -8.40 -7.04 4.53
C THR A 48 -7.58 -6.97 5.82
N THR A 49 -7.49 -8.08 6.55
CA THR A 49 -6.66 -8.16 7.77
C THR A 49 -5.19 -7.96 7.43
N LEU A 50 -4.71 -8.57 6.34
CA LEU A 50 -3.35 -8.37 5.85
C LEU A 50 -3.07 -6.90 5.47
N PHE A 51 -4.02 -6.22 4.81
CA PHE A 51 -3.87 -4.80 4.45
C PHE A 51 -3.99 -3.85 5.64
N SER A 52 -4.62 -4.30 6.71
CA SER A 52 -4.80 -3.52 7.95
C SER A 52 -3.54 -3.51 8.83
N GLY A 53 -2.48 -4.21 8.42
CA GLY A 53 -1.20 -4.20 9.11
C GLY A 53 -0.51 -2.83 9.07
N SER A 54 0.17 -2.48 10.16
CA SER A 54 0.91 -1.21 10.29
C SER A 54 2.42 -1.40 10.50
N ARG A 55 2.89 -2.64 10.64
CA ARG A 55 4.29 -2.96 10.97
C ARG A 55 5.13 -3.43 9.79
N TYR A 56 4.54 -3.43 8.59
CA TYR A 56 5.19 -3.82 7.36
C TYR A 56 4.63 -3.01 6.20
N PRO A 57 5.39 -2.86 5.10
CA PRO A 57 4.90 -2.23 3.88
C PRO A 57 3.68 -2.99 3.35
N THR A 58 2.57 -2.29 3.22
CA THR A 58 1.34 -2.90 2.71
C THR A 58 1.23 -2.75 1.19
N ALA A 59 1.74 -1.66 0.61
CA ALA A 59 1.56 -1.26 -0.80
C ALA A 59 1.81 -2.39 -1.80
N ASN A 60 2.95 -3.10 -1.67
CA ASN A 60 3.30 -4.23 -2.54
C ASN A 60 2.37 -5.45 -2.36
N LEU A 61 1.72 -5.59 -1.20
CA LEU A 61 0.79 -6.68 -0.95
C LEU A 61 -0.56 -6.46 -1.61
N TYR A 62 -0.93 -5.22 -1.96
CA TYR A 62 -2.28 -4.96 -2.47
C TYR A 62 -2.60 -5.71 -3.74
N PHE A 63 -1.72 -5.59 -4.74
CA PHE A 63 -2.03 -5.98 -6.09
C PHE A 63 -2.36 -7.47 -6.16
N HIS A 64 -1.53 -8.32 -5.54
CA HIS A 64 -1.77 -9.76 -5.51
C HIS A 64 -3.00 -10.14 -4.69
N GLY A 65 -3.26 -9.46 -3.56
CA GLY A 65 -4.43 -9.73 -2.73
C GLY A 65 -5.72 -9.36 -3.46
N VAL A 66 -5.80 -8.17 -4.03
CA VAL A 66 -7.01 -7.73 -4.74
C VAL A 66 -7.21 -8.49 -6.05
N TRP A 67 -6.14 -8.87 -6.74
CA TRP A 67 -6.24 -9.79 -7.88
C TRP A 67 -6.81 -11.15 -7.48
N ARG A 68 -6.39 -11.72 -6.33
CA ARG A 68 -6.94 -12.97 -5.81
C ARG A 68 -8.44 -12.84 -5.51
N ILE A 69 -8.86 -11.72 -4.93
CA ILE A 69 -10.28 -11.41 -4.72
C ILE A 69 -11.04 -11.32 -6.05
N GLN A 70 -10.48 -10.67 -7.05
CA GLN A 70 -11.12 -10.54 -8.35
C GLN A 70 -11.33 -11.89 -9.04
N LEU A 71 -10.35 -12.79 -8.96
CA LEU A 71 -10.48 -14.16 -9.46
C LEU A 71 -11.56 -14.93 -8.71
N LEU A 72 -11.54 -14.88 -7.37
CA LEU A 72 -12.55 -15.54 -6.55
C LEU A 72 -13.96 -15.06 -6.89
N ILE A 73 -14.17 -13.74 -7.07
CA ILE A 73 -15.47 -13.20 -7.47
C ILE A 73 -15.89 -13.77 -8.82
N LYS A 74 -14.99 -13.83 -9.80
CA LYS A 74 -15.31 -14.38 -11.13
C LYS A 74 -15.68 -15.86 -11.06
N GLU A 75 -14.94 -16.65 -10.28
CA GLU A 75 -15.23 -18.08 -10.07
C GLU A 75 -16.61 -18.26 -9.41
N GLU A 76 -16.91 -17.45 -8.39
CA GLU A 76 -18.16 -17.56 -7.62
C GLU A 76 -19.37 -16.97 -8.36
N MET A 77 -19.16 -16.15 -9.38
CA MET A 77 -20.22 -15.74 -10.30
C MET A 77 -20.77 -16.91 -11.12
N GLU A 78 -19.97 -17.95 -11.36
CA GLU A 78 -20.37 -19.16 -12.08
C GLU A 78 -20.77 -20.30 -11.13
N ASN A 79 -21.00 -19.99 -9.84
CA ASN A 79 -21.40 -20.98 -8.84
C ASN A 79 -22.81 -21.52 -9.12
N LEU A 80 -23.01 -22.82 -8.87
CA LEU A 80 -24.30 -23.49 -8.97
C LEU A 80 -25.34 -23.01 -7.94
N ASP A 81 -24.89 -22.50 -6.79
CA ASP A 81 -25.78 -21.88 -5.80
C ASP A 81 -26.13 -20.46 -6.26
N ASP A 82 -27.38 -20.28 -6.70
CA ASP A 82 -27.91 -19.00 -7.19
C ASP A 82 -27.74 -17.85 -6.20
N VAL A 83 -27.77 -18.13 -4.89
CA VAL A 83 -27.59 -17.11 -3.85
C VAL A 83 -26.14 -16.63 -3.83
N ILE A 84 -25.19 -17.56 -3.91
CA ILE A 84 -23.75 -17.25 -3.97
C ILE A 84 -23.42 -16.53 -5.28
N SER A 85 -23.89 -17.05 -6.41
CA SER A 85 -23.67 -16.43 -7.73
C SER A 85 -24.25 -15.01 -7.81
N SER A 86 -25.48 -14.81 -7.31
CA SER A 86 -26.10 -13.48 -7.22
C SER A 86 -25.31 -12.54 -6.30
N MET A 87 -24.84 -13.03 -5.15
CA MET A 87 -24.00 -12.26 -4.24
C MET A 87 -22.66 -11.87 -4.88
N ALA A 88 -22.00 -12.79 -5.57
CA ALA A 88 -20.75 -12.55 -6.28
C ALA A 88 -20.93 -11.48 -7.37
N ARG A 89 -22.01 -11.53 -8.16
CA ARG A 89 -22.34 -10.49 -9.16
C ARG A 89 -22.52 -9.11 -8.52
N ARG A 90 -23.19 -9.03 -7.37
CA ARG A 90 -23.37 -7.76 -6.62
C ARG A 90 -22.05 -7.23 -6.07
N ILE A 91 -21.17 -8.12 -5.59
CA ILE A 91 -19.83 -7.75 -5.13
C ILE A 91 -18.97 -7.29 -6.31
N LYS A 92 -19.06 -7.96 -7.47
CA LYS A 92 -18.36 -7.56 -8.70
C LYS A 92 -18.70 -6.14 -9.11
N GLY A 93 -19.99 -5.78 -9.12
CA GLY A 93 -20.42 -4.41 -9.45
C GLY A 93 -19.83 -3.36 -8.51
N LYS A 94 -19.69 -3.67 -7.21
CA LYS A 94 -18.99 -2.79 -6.26
C LYS A 94 -17.48 -2.77 -6.52
N PHE A 95 -16.87 -3.92 -6.74
CA PHE A 95 -15.44 -4.06 -6.99
C PHE A 95 -15.00 -3.19 -8.19
N ASP A 96 -15.71 -3.29 -9.31
CA ASP A 96 -15.35 -2.56 -10.54
C ASP A 96 -15.38 -1.05 -10.36
N LYS A 97 -16.38 -0.54 -9.62
CA LYS A 97 -16.53 0.89 -9.33
C LYS A 97 -15.31 1.50 -8.65
N TYR A 98 -14.64 0.75 -7.77
CA TYR A 98 -13.49 1.26 -7.01
C TYR A 98 -12.15 0.87 -7.63
N TRP A 99 -12.09 -0.23 -8.38
CA TRP A 99 -10.83 -0.79 -8.88
C TRP A 99 -10.12 0.11 -9.90
N GLU A 100 -10.87 0.77 -10.79
CA GLU A 100 -10.29 1.59 -11.86
C GLU A 100 -9.41 2.73 -11.31
N CYS A 101 -9.81 3.35 -10.19
CA CYS A 101 -9.12 4.48 -9.60
C CYS A 101 -7.75 4.13 -9.02
N TYR A 102 -7.56 2.91 -8.51
CA TYR A 102 -6.36 2.57 -7.73
C TYR A 102 -5.38 1.69 -8.50
N SER A 103 -5.84 0.98 -9.54
CA SER A 103 -5.07 -0.06 -10.24
C SER A 103 -3.66 0.37 -10.66
N MET A 104 -3.42 1.64 -10.97
CA MET A 104 -2.12 2.13 -11.44
C MET A 104 -1.04 2.14 -10.35
N VAL A 105 -1.19 2.94 -9.29
CA VAL A 105 -0.17 3.10 -8.23
C VAL A 105 0.17 1.75 -7.59
N LEU A 106 -0.83 0.88 -7.47
CA LEU A 106 -0.68 -0.45 -6.89
C LEU A 106 0.09 -1.40 -7.82
N SER A 107 -0.07 -1.24 -9.13
CA SER A 107 0.74 -1.96 -10.11
C SER A 107 2.21 -1.52 -10.02
N LEU A 108 2.48 -0.22 -9.80
CA LEU A 108 3.85 0.26 -9.61
C LEU A 108 4.47 -0.32 -8.33
N ALA A 109 3.71 -0.37 -7.23
CA ALA A 109 4.19 -0.92 -5.96
C ALA A 109 4.64 -2.39 -6.08
N ILE A 110 3.87 -3.25 -6.77
CA ILE A 110 4.25 -4.66 -6.96
C ILE A 110 5.41 -4.81 -7.95
N ILE A 111 5.56 -3.92 -8.94
CA ILE A 111 6.71 -3.93 -9.86
C ILE A 111 8.01 -3.64 -9.11
N LEU A 112 7.96 -2.79 -8.09
CA LEU A 112 9.09 -2.48 -7.22
C LEU A 112 9.36 -3.57 -6.16
N ASP A 113 8.59 -4.66 -6.14
CA ASP A 113 8.96 -5.86 -5.39
C ASP A 113 9.85 -6.77 -6.27
N PRO A 114 11.12 -7.00 -5.89
CA PRO A 114 12.09 -7.73 -6.70
C PRO A 114 11.70 -9.20 -6.94
N ARG A 115 10.74 -9.73 -6.17
CA ARG A 115 10.20 -11.08 -6.34
C ARG A 115 9.17 -11.19 -7.48
N TYR A 116 8.60 -10.07 -7.91
CA TYR A 116 7.46 -10.03 -8.83
C TYR A 116 7.76 -9.27 -10.12
N LYS A 117 8.21 -8.02 -10.02
CA LYS A 117 8.53 -7.15 -11.16
C LYS A 117 7.37 -7.06 -12.18
N LEU A 118 7.65 -6.55 -13.38
CA LEU A 118 6.65 -6.36 -14.44
C LEU A 118 6.00 -7.67 -14.90
N GLN A 119 6.75 -8.78 -14.88
CA GLN A 119 6.28 -10.07 -15.37
C GLN A 119 5.08 -10.60 -14.57
N PHE A 120 5.00 -10.29 -13.27
CA PHE A 120 3.84 -10.70 -12.47
C PHE A 120 2.57 -9.91 -12.82
N VAL A 121 2.70 -8.60 -13.05
CA VAL A 121 1.57 -7.76 -13.48
C VAL A 121 1.03 -8.23 -14.82
N GLU A 122 1.91 -8.53 -15.77
CA GLU A 122 1.55 -9.09 -17.07
C GLU A 122 0.82 -10.44 -16.94
N PHE A 123 1.35 -11.35 -16.13
CA PHE A 123 0.70 -12.62 -15.83
C PHE A 123 -0.72 -12.43 -15.26
N CYS A 124 -0.87 -11.54 -14.28
CA CYS A 124 -2.15 -11.27 -13.63
C CYS A 124 -3.18 -10.67 -14.60
N LEU A 125 -2.77 -9.72 -15.44
CA LEU A 125 -3.65 -9.08 -16.43
C LEU A 125 -4.04 -10.04 -17.54
N LYS A 126 -3.10 -10.83 -18.07
CA LYS A 126 -3.35 -11.85 -19.10
C LYS A 126 -4.37 -12.89 -18.64
N LYS A 127 -4.33 -13.30 -17.37
CA LYS A 127 -5.31 -14.25 -16.81
C LYS A 127 -6.71 -13.64 -16.67
N LEU A 128 -6.82 -12.31 -16.52
CA LEU A 128 -8.10 -11.64 -16.31
C LEU A 128 -8.80 -11.22 -17.60
N ASP A 129 -8.04 -10.78 -18.59
CA ASP A 129 -8.54 -10.30 -19.87
C ASP A 129 -7.52 -10.64 -20.96
N LEU A 130 -7.88 -11.54 -21.87
CA LEU A 130 -7.00 -11.97 -22.96
C LEU A 130 -6.91 -10.93 -24.09
N VAL A 131 -7.81 -9.95 -24.13
CA VAL A 131 -7.95 -9.01 -25.25
C VAL A 131 -7.18 -7.72 -24.98
N ASN A 132 -7.42 -7.07 -23.83
CA ASN A 132 -6.86 -5.73 -23.57
C ASN A 132 -5.64 -5.72 -22.62
N PHE A 133 -5.06 -6.89 -22.27
CA PHE A 133 -3.96 -6.91 -21.31
C PHE A 133 -2.71 -6.16 -21.82
N SER A 134 -2.42 -6.26 -23.13
CA SER A 134 -1.23 -5.65 -23.74
C SER A 134 -1.20 -4.14 -23.56
N ASP A 135 -2.32 -3.46 -23.89
CA ASP A 135 -2.44 -2.01 -23.76
C ASP A 135 -2.36 -1.55 -22.31
N ARG A 136 -2.93 -2.33 -21.39
CA ARG A 136 -2.85 -2.04 -19.95
C ARG A 136 -1.43 -2.19 -19.41
N VAL A 137 -0.72 -3.26 -19.79
CA VAL A 137 0.69 -3.46 -19.42
C VAL A 137 1.55 -2.33 -19.98
N LYS A 138 1.31 -1.94 -21.24
CA LYS A 138 2.01 -0.83 -21.88
C LYS A 138 1.77 0.49 -21.14
N SER A 139 0.52 0.81 -20.80
CA SER A 139 0.19 2.03 -20.03
C SER A 139 0.82 2.05 -18.63
N ILE A 140 0.84 0.90 -17.94
CA ILE A 140 1.52 0.77 -16.63
C ILE A 140 3.02 1.00 -16.78
N ARG A 141 3.63 0.40 -17.82
CA ARG A 141 5.05 0.57 -18.11
C ARG A 141 5.36 2.04 -18.40
N GLU A 142 4.65 2.68 -19.32
CA GLU A 142 4.84 4.10 -19.65
C GLU A 142 4.76 5.00 -18.42
N LYS A 143 3.76 4.80 -17.56
CA LYS A 143 3.61 5.58 -16.31
C LYS A 143 4.73 5.31 -15.30
N LEU A 144 5.27 4.09 -15.24
CA LEU A 144 6.43 3.76 -14.40
C LEU A 144 7.66 4.55 -14.86
N TYR A 145 7.94 4.59 -16.16
CA TYR A 145 9.06 5.37 -16.70
C TYR A 145 8.85 6.86 -16.50
N LEU A 146 7.66 7.39 -16.81
CA LEU A 146 7.34 8.81 -16.59
C LEU A 146 7.56 9.24 -15.13
N LEU A 147 7.16 8.38 -14.18
CA LEU A 147 7.41 8.65 -12.77
C LEU A 147 8.90 8.59 -12.43
N PHE A 148 9.64 7.61 -12.97
CA PHE A 148 11.07 7.50 -12.74
C PHE A 148 11.84 8.73 -13.27
N GLU A 149 11.51 9.23 -14.47
CA GLU A 149 12.10 10.44 -15.03
C GLU A 149 11.88 11.68 -14.14
N ASP A 150 10.71 11.79 -13.50
CA ASP A 150 10.43 12.86 -12.52
C ASP A 150 11.38 12.78 -11.32
N TYR A 151 11.68 11.58 -10.80
CA TYR A 151 12.68 11.41 -9.73
C TYR A 151 14.10 11.75 -10.19
N VAL A 152 14.49 11.35 -11.41
CA VAL A 152 15.80 11.69 -11.98
C VAL A 152 15.95 13.20 -12.12
N SER A 153 14.91 13.91 -12.60
CA SER A 153 14.92 15.36 -12.78
C SER A 153 14.99 16.16 -11.47
N ARG A 154 14.48 15.58 -10.36
CA ARG A 154 14.51 16.18 -9.02
C ARG A 154 15.78 15.88 -8.25
N SER A 155 16.56 14.91 -8.75
CA SER A 155 17.85 14.59 -8.15
C SER A 155 18.71 15.85 -8.22
N PRO A 156 19.25 16.35 -7.08
CA PRO A 156 20.19 17.46 -7.11
C PRO A 156 21.36 16.97 -7.94
N ALA A 157 21.45 17.46 -9.18
CA ALA A 157 22.37 16.92 -10.17
C ALA A 157 23.75 16.72 -9.55
N SER A 158 24.26 15.50 -9.65
CA SER A 158 25.66 15.28 -9.94
C SER A 158 25.95 15.98 -11.26
N THR A 159 26.13 17.30 -11.18
CA THR A 159 26.77 18.10 -12.20
C THR A 159 28.22 17.63 -12.24
N PHE A 160 28.47 16.53 -12.96
CA PHE A 160 29.75 16.38 -13.62
C PHE A 160 29.78 17.48 -14.68
N ASN A 161 30.16 18.68 -14.26
CA ASN A 161 30.81 19.61 -15.16
C ASN A 161 32.07 18.85 -15.61
N PRO A 162 32.25 18.56 -16.91
CA PRO A 162 33.59 18.32 -17.40
C PRO A 162 34.30 19.65 -17.16
N SER A 163 35.06 19.74 -16.06
CA SER A 163 36.01 20.82 -15.89
C SER A 163 36.96 20.69 -17.08
N SER A 164 36.74 21.52 -18.08
CA SER A 164 37.76 21.89 -19.05
C SER A 164 38.92 22.44 -18.22
N SER A 165 39.87 21.55 -17.92
CA SER A 165 41.18 21.88 -17.42
C SER A 165 41.83 22.78 -18.47
N ALA A 166 41.65 24.08 -18.30
CA ALA A 166 42.48 25.08 -18.93
C ALA A 166 43.89 24.86 -18.36
N HIS A 167 44.73 24.18 -19.15
CA HIS A 167 46.16 24.09 -18.90
C HIS A 167 46.73 25.52 -18.78
N THR A 168 46.98 25.93 -17.55
CA THR A 168 47.93 26.98 -17.24
C THR A 168 49.29 26.32 -17.21
N THR A 169 50.08 26.54 -18.26
CA THR A 169 51.48 26.12 -18.30
C THR A 169 52.28 27.03 -17.37
N SER A 170 52.59 26.52 -16.17
CA SER A 170 53.70 27.03 -15.37
C SER A 170 54.60 25.86 -14.99
N GLY A 171 55.89 26.01 -15.31
CA GLY A 171 56.86 24.94 -15.39
C GLY A 171 57.12 24.20 -14.09
N GLY A 172 57.36 22.89 -14.24
CA GLY A 172 57.87 22.02 -13.19
C GLY A 172 58.09 20.62 -13.75
N ASN A 173 59.35 20.25 -13.98
CA ASN A 173 59.79 18.89 -14.28
C ASN A 173 59.21 17.89 -13.28
N GLN A 174 58.34 16.97 -13.71
CA GLN A 174 58.32 15.57 -13.29
C GLN A 174 57.82 14.71 -14.46
N ASN A 175 58.53 13.62 -14.74
CA ASN A 175 58.11 12.60 -15.69
C ASN A 175 56.92 11.86 -15.09
N ASP A 176 55.71 12.35 -15.32
CA ASP A 176 54.49 11.63 -14.99
C ASP A 176 54.28 10.58 -16.09
N VAL A 177 54.54 9.32 -15.75
CA VAL A 177 54.01 8.20 -16.52
C VAL A 177 52.50 8.32 -16.39
N LEU A 178 51.83 8.73 -17.47
CA LEU A 178 50.38 8.70 -17.56
C LEU A 178 49.90 7.35 -17.02
N ASP A 179 49.14 7.36 -15.93
CA ASP A 179 48.76 6.15 -15.21
C ASP A 179 48.03 5.23 -16.21
N VAL A 180 48.49 3.99 -16.34
CA VAL A 180 47.88 2.99 -17.23
C VAL A 180 46.39 2.81 -16.88
N LEU A 181 46.03 3.10 -15.62
CA LEU A 181 44.65 3.14 -15.14
C LEU A 181 43.86 4.31 -15.75
N ASP A 182 44.45 5.50 -15.88
CA ASP A 182 43.81 6.66 -16.52
C ASP A 182 43.62 6.43 -18.04
N GLU A 183 44.59 5.81 -18.72
CA GLU A 183 44.43 5.39 -20.12
C GLU A 183 43.34 4.32 -20.29
N PHE A 184 43.23 3.39 -19.34
CA PHE A 184 42.17 2.38 -19.32
C PHE A 184 40.78 3.01 -19.12
N ASP A 185 40.64 3.99 -18.23
CA ASP A 185 39.38 4.72 -18.00
C ASP A 185 38.93 5.52 -19.24
N VAL A 186 39.88 6.11 -19.97
CA VAL A 186 39.62 6.79 -21.26
C VAL A 186 39.24 5.79 -22.36
N PHE A 187 39.87 4.62 -22.40
CA PHE A 187 39.53 3.55 -23.34
C PHE A 187 38.15 2.95 -23.05
N GLU A 188 37.84 2.64 -21.78
CA GLU A 188 36.54 2.12 -21.36
C GLU A 188 35.42 3.12 -21.67
N SER A 189 35.61 4.41 -21.38
CA SER A 189 34.60 5.43 -21.70
C SER A 189 34.36 5.60 -23.22
N GLN A 190 35.36 5.33 -24.06
CA GLN A 190 35.23 5.36 -25.53
C GLN A 190 34.55 4.10 -26.11
N GLU A 191 34.83 2.90 -25.58
CA GLU A 191 34.15 1.66 -26.03
C GLU A 191 32.75 1.51 -25.43
N CYS A 192 32.54 1.87 -24.16
CA CYS A 192 31.22 1.77 -23.50
C CYS A 192 30.23 2.85 -23.96
N GLY A 193 30.70 3.96 -24.55
CA GLY A 193 29.85 5.01 -25.11
C GLY A 193 28.94 4.55 -26.26
N LEU A 194 29.19 3.36 -26.82
CA LEU A 194 28.36 2.71 -27.85
C LEU A 194 27.25 1.82 -27.28
N SER A 195 27.32 1.45 -26.00
CA SER A 195 26.22 0.80 -25.29
C SER A 195 25.23 1.87 -24.84
N ARG A 196 23.96 1.76 -25.27
CA ARG A 196 22.88 2.62 -24.78
C ARG A 196 22.90 2.58 -23.25
N VAL A 197 23.30 3.69 -22.60
CA VAL A 197 23.33 3.82 -21.15
C VAL A 197 21.95 3.44 -20.62
N LYS A 198 21.84 2.24 -20.04
CA LYS A 198 20.58 1.72 -19.52
C LYS A 198 20.23 2.54 -18.28
N SER A 199 18.96 2.92 -18.16
CA SER A 199 18.50 3.59 -16.95
C SER A 199 18.58 2.64 -15.74
N GLU A 200 18.63 3.18 -14.52
CA GLU A 200 18.54 2.36 -13.28
C GLU A 200 17.32 1.44 -13.31
N LEU A 201 16.20 1.96 -13.83
CA LEU A 201 14.96 1.22 -13.99
C LEU A 201 15.09 0.06 -14.98
N ASP A 202 15.76 0.27 -16.12
CA ASP A 202 16.02 -0.80 -17.09
C ASP A 202 16.87 -1.91 -16.48
N LEU A 203 17.97 -1.54 -15.80
CA LEU A 203 18.83 -2.49 -15.10
C LEU A 203 18.04 -3.32 -14.09
N TYR A 204 17.22 -2.67 -13.25
CA TYR A 204 16.36 -3.35 -12.30
C TYR A 204 15.34 -4.28 -12.98
N LEU A 205 14.70 -3.87 -14.07
CA LEU A 205 13.68 -4.68 -14.74
C LEU A 205 14.27 -5.90 -15.47
N GLU A 206 15.51 -5.79 -15.96
CA GLU A 206 16.24 -6.86 -16.63
C GLU A 206 16.83 -7.89 -15.66
N GLU A 207 17.19 -7.48 -14.44
CA GLU A 207 17.70 -8.39 -13.42
C GLU A 207 16.73 -9.56 -13.15
N PRO A 208 17.24 -10.77 -12.87
CA PRO A 208 16.39 -11.90 -12.51
C PRO A 208 15.56 -11.60 -11.27
N ARG A 209 14.33 -12.15 -11.23
CA ARG A 209 13.48 -12.04 -10.04
C ARG A 209 14.06 -12.85 -8.88
N LEU A 210 13.91 -12.34 -7.68
CA LEU A 210 14.21 -13.13 -6.48
C LEU A 210 13.22 -14.30 -6.33
N ASP A 211 13.72 -15.44 -5.89
CA ASP A 211 12.89 -16.60 -5.61
C ASP A 211 11.93 -16.29 -4.45
N ARG A 212 10.62 -16.34 -4.74
CA ARG A 212 9.54 -16.07 -3.77
C ARG A 212 9.53 -17.01 -2.58
N LYS A 213 9.86 -18.29 -2.79
CA LYS A 213 9.82 -19.32 -1.73
C LYS A 213 11.04 -19.23 -0.82
N LYS A 214 12.18 -18.76 -1.33
CA LYS A 214 13.37 -18.51 -0.52
C LYS A 214 13.33 -17.18 0.22
N ASN A 215 12.60 -16.20 -0.32
CA ASN A 215 12.53 -14.83 0.19
C ASN A 215 11.11 -14.47 0.66
N VAL A 216 10.50 -15.34 1.49
CA VAL A 216 9.15 -15.12 2.03
C VAL A 216 9.15 -13.90 2.97
N ASP A 217 10.11 -13.86 3.89
CA ASP A 217 10.24 -12.83 4.93
C ASP A 217 11.08 -11.62 4.48
N LEU A 218 11.15 -11.37 3.17
CA LEU A 218 11.89 -10.23 2.63
C LEU A 218 11.27 -8.91 3.11
N ASP A 219 12.04 -8.15 3.89
CA ASP A 219 11.76 -6.74 4.12
C ASP A 219 12.14 -5.94 2.87
N ILE A 220 11.10 -5.58 2.11
CA ILE A 220 11.24 -4.85 0.84
C ILE A 220 11.84 -3.45 1.02
N LEU A 221 11.60 -2.77 2.14
CA LEU A 221 12.19 -1.45 2.38
C LEU A 221 13.68 -1.58 2.72
N CYS A 222 14.05 -2.60 3.51
CA CYS A 222 15.45 -2.91 3.76
C CYS A 222 16.19 -3.31 2.48
N TYR A 223 15.53 -4.06 1.58
CA TYR A 223 16.08 -4.38 0.26
C TYR A 223 16.41 -3.10 -0.54
N TRP A 224 15.47 -2.16 -0.64
CA TRP A 224 15.71 -0.92 -1.39
C TRP A 224 16.76 -0.02 -0.73
N LYS A 225 16.80 0.02 0.60
CA LYS A 225 17.85 0.72 1.37
C LYS A 225 19.24 0.15 1.10
N ALA A 226 19.37 -1.18 1.04
CA ALA A 226 20.64 -1.83 0.75
C ALA A 226 21.12 -1.60 -0.69
N ASN A 227 20.18 -1.39 -1.63
CA ASN A 227 20.48 -1.17 -3.04
C ASN A 227 20.55 0.31 -3.44
N THR A 228 20.50 1.26 -2.50
CA THR A 228 20.58 2.70 -2.79
C THR A 228 21.87 3.09 -3.52
N SER A 229 22.99 2.42 -3.27
CA SER A 229 24.24 2.70 -4.00
C SER A 229 24.19 2.30 -5.48
N ARG A 230 23.43 1.24 -5.81
CA ARG A 230 23.25 0.76 -7.19
C ARG A 230 22.16 1.52 -7.92
N TYR A 231 21.14 1.94 -7.18
CA TYR A 231 19.89 2.51 -7.68
C TYR A 231 19.50 3.75 -6.88
N PRO A 232 20.26 4.86 -6.96
CA PRO A 232 20.02 6.02 -6.11
C PRO A 232 18.62 6.61 -6.33
N ASN A 233 18.24 6.91 -7.58
CA ASN A 233 16.95 7.53 -7.87
C ASN A 233 15.80 6.53 -7.74
N LEU A 234 16.00 5.29 -8.22
CA LEU A 234 14.99 4.26 -8.17
C LEU A 234 14.69 3.80 -6.73
N SER A 235 15.69 3.76 -5.84
CA SER A 235 15.47 3.42 -4.42
C SER A 235 14.65 4.48 -3.69
N PHE A 236 14.81 5.77 -4.01
CA PHE A 236 13.95 6.83 -3.49
C PHE A 236 12.50 6.68 -3.98
N MET A 237 12.31 6.45 -5.27
CA MET A 237 10.98 6.20 -5.84
C MET A 237 10.30 4.98 -5.19
N ALA A 238 11.05 3.90 -5.01
CA ALA A 238 10.55 2.68 -4.38
C ALA A 238 10.18 2.91 -2.91
N ARG A 239 11.03 3.59 -2.14
CA ARG A 239 10.72 3.94 -0.74
C ARG A 239 9.41 4.72 -0.65
N ASP A 240 9.26 5.75 -1.47
CA ASP A 240 8.11 6.65 -1.40
C ASP A 240 6.81 5.93 -1.79
N ILE A 241 6.82 5.10 -2.84
CA ILE A 241 5.65 4.29 -3.22
C ILE A 241 5.33 3.19 -2.20
N LEU A 242 6.35 2.45 -1.75
CA LEU A 242 6.14 1.28 -0.89
C LEU A 242 5.76 1.66 0.54
N SER A 243 6.09 2.87 0.97
CA SER A 243 5.72 3.41 2.28
C SER A 243 4.25 3.84 2.36
N ILE A 244 3.52 3.90 1.24
CA ILE A 244 2.11 4.28 1.23
C ILE A 244 1.29 3.23 1.99
N PRO A 245 0.63 3.59 3.10
CA PRO A 245 -0.31 2.70 3.75
C PRO A 245 -1.54 2.55 2.85
N ILE A 246 -1.92 1.31 2.55
CA ILE A 246 -3.13 1.07 1.75
C ILE A 246 -4.38 1.40 2.55
N THR A 247 -4.35 1.28 3.87
CA THR A 247 -5.58 1.37 4.67
C THR A 247 -5.52 2.54 5.63
N THR A 248 -6.70 3.09 5.90
CA THR A 248 -6.89 4.06 6.99
C THR A 248 -6.98 3.38 8.35
N VAL A 249 -6.85 2.05 8.44
CA VAL A 249 -7.02 1.33 9.72
C VAL A 249 -5.98 1.77 10.75
N ALA A 250 -4.75 2.10 10.32
CA ALA A 250 -3.75 2.66 11.22
C ALA A 250 -4.20 4.01 11.81
N SER A 251 -4.77 4.90 11.00
CA SER A 251 -5.28 6.18 11.48
C SER A 251 -6.57 6.01 12.30
N GLU A 252 -7.48 5.11 11.93
CA GLU A 252 -8.68 4.76 12.71
C GLU A 252 -8.33 4.15 14.08
N SER A 253 -7.28 3.35 14.16
CA SER A 253 -6.73 2.85 15.42
C SER A 253 -6.18 4.00 16.27
N ALA A 254 -5.43 4.93 15.66
CA ALA A 254 -4.96 6.14 16.33
C ALA A 254 -6.12 7.02 16.84
N PHE A 255 -7.22 7.16 16.07
CA PHE A 255 -8.43 7.88 16.51
C PHE A 255 -9.18 7.14 17.62
N SER A 256 -9.27 5.82 17.54
CA SER A 256 -9.88 4.98 18.59
C SER A 256 -9.10 5.08 19.91
N ILE A 257 -7.77 5.12 19.82
CA ILE A 257 -6.87 5.42 20.94
C ILE A 257 -7.07 6.88 21.41
N GLY A 258 -7.26 7.81 20.48
CA GLY A 258 -7.57 9.21 20.75
C GLY A 258 -8.81 9.36 21.64
N GLY A 259 -9.81 8.50 21.50
CA GLY A 259 -10.97 8.46 22.41
C GLY A 259 -10.63 8.09 23.86
N ARG A 260 -9.46 7.50 24.13
CA ARG A 260 -8.93 7.29 25.50
C ARG A 260 -8.11 8.49 26.01
N ILE A 261 -7.60 9.32 25.11
CA ILE A 261 -6.83 10.54 25.43
C ILE A 261 -7.80 11.71 25.66
N ILE A 262 -8.81 11.84 24.81
CA ILE A 262 -9.95 12.74 24.92
C ILE A 262 -11.12 11.93 25.48
N ASP A 263 -11.09 11.63 26.77
CA ASP A 263 -12.25 11.05 27.45
C ASP A 263 -13.24 12.15 27.89
N LYS A 264 -14.38 11.75 28.46
CA LYS A 264 -15.41 12.70 28.93
C LYS A 264 -14.91 13.73 29.95
N TYR A 265 -13.78 13.46 30.62
CA TYR A 265 -13.18 14.31 31.65
C TYR A 265 -11.98 15.12 31.14
N ARG A 266 -11.48 14.83 29.93
CA ARG A 266 -10.32 15.48 29.28
C ARG A 266 -10.68 16.15 27.95
N SER A 267 -11.93 16.54 27.78
CA SER A 267 -12.46 17.22 26.59
C SER A 267 -11.94 18.65 26.39
N SER A 268 -11.28 19.26 27.38
CA SER A 268 -10.72 20.61 27.31
C SER A 268 -9.27 20.69 26.83
N LEU A 269 -8.66 19.56 26.42
CA LEU A 269 -7.29 19.56 25.91
C LEU A 269 -7.20 20.34 24.60
N VAL A 270 -6.21 21.24 24.54
CA VAL A 270 -5.91 22.02 23.34
C VAL A 270 -5.40 21.08 22.23
N PRO A 271 -5.77 21.26 20.95
CA PRO A 271 -5.38 20.35 19.86
C PRO A 271 -3.89 19.99 19.79
N LYS A 272 -3.00 20.97 20.04
CA LYS A 272 -1.54 20.74 20.07
C LYS A 272 -1.11 19.72 21.13
N ASN A 273 -1.77 19.71 22.29
CA ASN A 273 -1.45 18.76 23.36
C ASN A 273 -1.97 17.36 23.03
N VAL A 274 -3.14 17.27 22.38
CA VAL A 274 -3.69 15.99 21.89
C VAL A 274 -2.74 15.38 20.86
N GLU A 275 -2.29 16.18 19.90
CA GLU A 275 -1.32 15.77 18.88
C GLU A 275 -0.01 15.29 19.52
N ALA A 276 0.58 16.08 20.42
CA ALA A 276 1.81 15.70 21.12
C ALA A 276 1.66 14.38 21.89
N LEU A 277 0.52 14.16 22.58
CA LEU A 277 0.24 12.92 23.31
C LEU A 277 0.09 11.71 22.38
N LEU A 278 -0.61 11.88 21.25
CA LEU A 278 -0.77 10.83 20.25
C LEU A 278 0.57 10.46 19.61
N CYS A 279 1.34 11.45 19.14
CA CYS A 279 2.63 11.24 18.49
C CYS A 279 3.66 10.64 19.45
N THR A 280 3.77 11.17 20.67
CA THR A 280 4.74 10.66 21.66
C THR A 280 4.46 9.21 22.00
N ARG A 281 3.19 8.86 22.17
CA ARG A 281 2.79 7.47 22.41
C ARG A 281 3.18 6.58 21.24
N ASP A 282 2.83 6.96 20.02
CA ASP A 282 3.13 6.15 18.83
C ASP A 282 4.64 5.92 18.67
N TRP A 283 5.45 6.96 18.86
CA TRP A 283 6.91 6.86 18.87
C TRP A 283 7.46 5.93 19.95
N GLN A 284 6.92 5.99 21.18
CA GLN A 284 7.34 5.09 22.25
C GLN A 284 7.01 3.63 21.96
N TYR A 285 5.84 3.36 21.37
CA TYR A 285 5.46 2.00 20.98
C TYR A 285 6.36 1.48 19.85
N ASN A 286 6.59 2.28 18.81
CA ASN A 286 7.44 1.89 17.68
C ASN A 286 8.89 1.66 18.12
N ALA A 287 9.45 2.54 18.97
CA ALA A 287 10.81 2.40 19.51
C ALA A 287 11.00 1.12 20.34
N ASN A 288 9.98 0.69 21.10
CA ASN A 288 10.06 -0.52 21.92
C ASN A 288 9.89 -1.81 21.11
N SER A 289 9.13 -1.81 20.02
CA SER A 289 9.06 -2.94 19.08
C SER A 289 10.36 -3.18 18.28
N HIS A 290 11.20 -2.15 18.13
CA HIS A 290 12.52 -2.31 17.50
C HIS A 290 13.59 -2.86 18.48
N LYS A 291 13.40 -2.72 19.80
CA LYS A 291 14.37 -3.25 20.79
C LYS A 291 14.44 -4.78 20.83
N SER A 292 13.44 -5.51 20.34
CA SER A 292 13.49 -6.98 20.24
C SER A 292 14.28 -7.50 19.02
N HIS A 293 14.76 -6.63 18.12
CA HIS A 293 15.51 -7.01 16.91
C HIS A 293 16.77 -6.17 16.64
N LEU A 294 17.29 -5.43 17.62
CA LEU A 294 18.49 -4.60 17.42
C LEU A 294 19.71 -5.17 18.14
N ILE A 295 20.40 -6.09 17.47
CA ILE A 295 21.85 -5.95 17.28
C ILE A 295 22.05 -5.64 15.80
N SER A 296 22.51 -4.43 15.52
CA SER A 296 22.66 -3.79 14.21
C SER A 296 21.35 -3.44 13.48
N ASN A 297 20.95 -2.16 13.51
CA ASN A 297 20.36 -1.39 12.39
C ASN A 297 19.85 -0.03 12.88
N GLY A 298 20.38 1.06 12.28
CA GLY A 298 19.94 2.44 12.54
C GLY A 298 18.50 2.70 12.09
N PRO A 299 17.88 3.79 12.57
CA PRO A 299 16.44 4.00 12.52
C PRO A 299 15.94 4.10 11.07
N VAL A 300 15.05 3.19 10.68
CA VAL A 300 14.12 3.39 9.56
C VAL A 300 12.76 3.66 10.20
N GLY A 301 12.61 4.87 10.72
CA GLY A 301 11.32 5.36 11.19
C GLY A 301 10.53 5.86 10.00
N VAL A 302 9.27 5.44 9.90
CA VAL A 302 8.25 6.21 9.17
C VAL A 302 8.15 7.54 9.91
N ILE A 303 8.80 8.57 9.36
CA ILE A 303 8.73 9.93 9.92
C ILE A 303 7.30 10.42 9.70
N CYS A 304 6.50 10.33 10.77
CA CYS A 304 5.32 11.16 10.93
C CYS A 304 5.83 12.58 11.24
N GLY A 305 5.99 13.40 10.21
CA GLY A 305 6.64 14.72 10.34
C GLY A 305 6.96 15.44 9.03
N SER A 306 6.70 14.82 7.88
CA SER A 306 6.77 15.54 6.61
C SER A 306 5.42 16.22 6.32
N PRO A 307 5.36 17.55 6.08
CA PRO A 307 4.12 18.25 5.71
C PRO A 307 3.50 17.77 4.38
N TYR A 308 4.16 16.84 3.68
CA TYR A 308 3.67 16.21 2.45
C TYR A 308 2.77 14.98 2.68
N GLN A 309 2.54 14.55 3.93
CA GLN A 309 1.64 13.41 4.24
C GLN A 309 0.13 13.73 4.18
N ILE A 310 -0.27 14.94 3.78
CA ILE A 310 -1.69 15.34 3.68
C ILE A 310 -2.36 14.88 2.36
N PHE A 311 -1.63 14.32 1.40
CA PHE A 311 -2.24 13.61 0.27
C PHE A 311 -2.34 12.10 0.54
N LEU A 312 -3.04 11.73 1.63
CA LEU A 312 -3.57 10.37 1.77
C LEU A 312 -4.63 10.15 0.68
N THR A 313 -4.25 9.49 -0.40
CA THR A 313 -5.23 8.85 -1.28
C THR A 313 -5.98 7.83 -0.43
N LYS A 314 -7.19 8.20 0.01
CA LYS A 314 -8.10 7.31 0.74
C LYS A 314 -8.39 6.09 -0.13
N ILE A 315 -7.67 4.98 0.04
CA ILE A 315 -8.15 3.70 -0.48
C ILE A 315 -9.20 3.22 0.52
N ASP A 316 -10.45 3.50 0.18
CA ASP A 316 -11.59 3.15 1.00
C ASP A 316 -11.85 1.63 0.92
N LEU A 317 -11.29 0.83 1.82
CA LEU A 317 -11.59 -0.61 1.89
C LEU A 317 -13.03 -0.94 2.30
N ARG A 318 -13.92 0.06 2.51
CA ARG A 318 -15.35 -0.20 2.76
C ARG A 318 -16.02 -0.95 1.61
N PHE A 319 -15.42 -1.06 0.43
CA PHE A 319 -15.93 -1.96 -0.63
C PHE A 319 -15.73 -3.45 -0.32
N LEU A 320 -14.70 -3.82 0.47
CA LEU A 320 -14.51 -5.19 0.98
C LEU A 320 -15.38 -5.46 2.22
N SER A 321 -15.91 -4.40 2.85
CA SER A 321 -16.88 -4.50 3.93
C SER A 321 -18.29 -4.59 3.35
N ILE A 322 -18.87 -5.79 3.30
CA ILE A 322 -20.26 -5.98 2.87
C ILE A 322 -21.18 -5.44 3.98
N PRO A 323 -22.04 -4.44 3.72
CA PRO A 323 -23.09 -4.10 4.67
C PRO A 323 -24.12 -5.23 4.65
N PHE A 324 -24.26 -5.93 5.78
CA PHE A 324 -25.39 -6.81 6.04
C PHE A 324 -26.66 -5.97 6.03
N VAL A 325 -27.62 -6.34 5.19
CA VAL A 325 -28.96 -5.74 5.17
C VAL A 325 -29.65 -6.13 6.47
N GLY A 326 -29.97 -5.15 7.32
CA GLY A 326 -30.79 -5.45 8.50
C GLY A 326 -30.75 -4.46 9.66
N THR A 327 -30.76 -3.14 9.42
CA THR A 327 -31.41 -2.16 10.33
C THR A 327 -31.58 -0.84 9.59
N ARG A 328 -32.79 -0.27 9.62
CA ARG A 328 -33.09 1.07 9.12
C ARG A 328 -32.09 2.10 9.69
N PRO A 329 -31.58 3.05 8.90
CA PRO A 329 -30.89 4.20 9.46
C PRO A 329 -31.89 5.01 10.29
N PRO A 330 -31.56 5.45 11.52
CA PRO A 330 -32.32 6.51 12.14
C PRO A 330 -32.18 7.77 11.26
N SER A 331 -33.32 8.39 11.02
CA SER A 331 -33.53 9.63 10.28
C SER A 331 -32.43 10.67 10.52
N ALA A 332 -32.05 11.33 9.44
CA ALA A 332 -31.20 12.51 9.39
C ALA A 332 -31.52 13.50 10.52
N CYS A 333 -30.51 13.90 11.30
CA CYS A 333 -30.57 15.11 12.09
C CYS A 333 -29.88 16.23 11.30
N SER A 334 -30.70 17.09 10.71
CA SER A 334 -30.33 18.35 10.11
C SER A 334 -29.93 19.35 11.20
N CYS A 335 -28.65 19.42 11.55
CA CYS A 335 -28.08 20.52 12.34
C CYS A 335 -26.56 20.59 12.12
N CYS A 336 -26.15 21.23 11.01
CA CYS A 336 -24.89 21.99 10.88
C CYS A 336 -24.77 22.49 9.43
N ASN A 337 -25.68 23.39 9.05
CA ASN A 337 -25.49 24.29 7.92
C ASN A 337 -26.48 25.45 8.10
N LYS A 338 -26.01 26.52 8.76
CA LYS A 338 -26.47 27.92 8.67
C LYS A 338 -25.86 28.72 9.83
N ALA A 339 -24.84 29.52 9.54
CA ALA A 339 -24.59 30.85 10.13
C ALA A 339 -23.26 31.41 9.57
N ALA A 340 -23.31 31.92 8.34
CA ALA A 340 -22.39 32.92 7.83
C ALA A 340 -23.29 34.03 7.23
N HIS A 341 -22.93 35.30 7.48
CA HIS A 341 -23.76 36.54 7.46
C HIS A 341 -24.58 36.74 8.76
N GLU A 342 -24.50 37.82 9.52
CA GLU A 342 -23.85 39.14 9.50
C GLU A 342 -23.94 39.68 10.95
N VAL A 343 -23.02 40.53 11.44
CA VAL A 343 -23.30 41.78 12.20
C VAL A 343 -21.99 42.60 12.28
N PRO A 344 -22.02 43.93 12.04
CA PRO A 344 -20.86 44.82 12.12
C PRO A 344 -20.55 45.26 13.56
N ARG A 345 -19.29 45.58 13.85
CA ARG A 345 -18.90 46.36 15.03
C ARG A 345 -18.70 47.81 14.62
N THR A 346 -19.52 48.70 15.14
CA THR A 346 -19.23 50.13 15.27
C THR A 346 -18.43 50.39 16.56
N ASP A 347 -17.79 51.57 16.57
CA ASP A 347 -17.18 52.31 17.67
C ASP A 347 -15.67 52.11 17.91
N GLN A 348 -14.86 52.77 17.07
CA GLN A 348 -14.22 54.06 17.43
C GLN A 348 -13.73 54.79 16.18
#